data_AF-A0A7S0NC62-F1
#
_entry.id   AF-A0A7S0NC62-F1
#
_cell.length_a   1.000
_cell.length_b   1.000
_cell.length_c   1.000
_cell.angle_alpha   90.00
_cell.angle_beta   90.00
_cell.angle_gamma   90.00
#
_symmetry.space_group_name_H-M   'P 1'
#
loop_
_entity.id
_entity.type
_entity.pdbx_description
1 polymer ?
#
loop_
_entity_poly.entity_id
_entity_poly.type
_entity_poly.pdbx_seq_one_letter_code
_entity_poly.pdbx_strand_id
1 'polypeptide(L)'
;TGAGGEVRVPALVRETVEIDHRRSGHEDALPFIEWAERILVAHGHRSTALDVTWRGEAGHGAGPTRRFFEKVAAELEQPEQNQAAQVWRDAGAARAEGLFPAPLPEDGAARAAALRRLRLGGLFV
;
A
#
# COMPACT_ATOMS: atom_id res chain seq x y z
N THR A 1 36.10 34.66 6.94
CA THR A 1 35.13 34.74 5.83
C THR A 1 34.57 33.35 5.58
N GLY A 2 33.48 32.99 6.25
CA GLY A 2 32.85 31.68 6.10
C GLY A 2 31.95 31.68 4.87
N ALA A 3 32.28 30.87 3.88
CA ALA A 3 31.41 30.61 2.74
C ALA A 3 30.25 29.74 3.22
N GLY A 4 29.09 30.35 3.47
CA GLY A 4 27.83 29.64 3.63
C GLY A 4 27.44 29.05 2.28
N GLY A 5 27.81 27.79 2.05
CA GLY A 5 27.36 27.04 0.88
C GLY A 5 25.84 26.86 0.96
N GLU A 6 25.11 27.54 0.08
CA GLU A 6 23.68 27.36 -0.08
C GLU A 6 23.39 25.93 -0.54
N VAL A 7 22.85 25.10 0.35
CA VAL A 7 22.44 23.72 0.01
C VAL A 7 21.17 23.82 -0.85
N ARG A 8 21.29 23.58 -2.16
CA ARG A 8 20.12 23.45 -3.03
C ARG A 8 19.45 22.10 -2.79
N VAL A 9 18.25 22.12 -2.25
CA VAL A 9 17.39 20.93 -2.18
C VAL A 9 16.80 20.68 -3.57
N PRO A 10 17.03 19.52 -4.21
CA PRO A 10 16.41 19.18 -5.49
C PRO A 10 14.89 19.22 -5.40
N ALA A 11 14.21 19.65 -6.47
CA ALA A 11 12.76 19.60 -6.53
C ALA A 11 12.29 18.14 -6.47
N LEU A 12 11.28 17.87 -5.63
CA LEU A 12 10.65 16.56 -5.54
C LEU A 12 9.90 16.25 -6.85
N VAL A 13 10.36 15.24 -7.57
CA VAL A 13 9.70 14.77 -8.79
C VAL A 13 8.45 13.98 -8.40
N ARG A 14 7.32 14.28 -9.04
CA ARG A 14 6.03 13.63 -8.77
C ARG A 14 5.66 12.73 -9.95
N GLU A 15 5.12 11.56 -9.66
CA GLU A 15 4.52 10.68 -10.65
C GLU A 15 3.03 10.54 -10.36
N THR A 16 2.21 10.62 -11.40
CA THR A 16 0.76 10.53 -11.26
C THR A 16 0.26 9.20 -11.79
N VAL A 17 -0.55 8.50 -10.99
CA VAL A 17 -1.26 7.29 -11.39
C VAL A 17 -2.77 7.52 -11.32
N GLU A 18 -3.47 7.21 -12.41
CA GLU A 18 -4.93 7.23 -12.44
C GLU A 18 -5.50 5.87 -11.99
N ILE A 19 -6.42 5.89 -11.03
CA ILE A 19 -7.11 4.72 -10.49
C ILE A 19 -8.54 4.68 -10.99
N ASP A 20 -8.92 3.57 -11.60
CA ASP A 20 -10.32 3.27 -11.90
C ASP A 20 -10.91 2.34 -10.83
N HIS A 21 -11.32 2.94 -9.71
CA HIS A 21 -11.83 2.20 -8.55
C HIS A 21 -13.27 1.72 -8.70
N ARG A 22 -13.99 2.19 -9.74
CA ARG A 22 -15.37 1.79 -10.03
C ARG A 22 -15.45 0.44 -10.77
N ARG A 23 -14.30 -0.16 -11.10
CA ARG A 23 -14.23 -1.49 -11.74
C ARG A 23 -14.54 -2.65 -10.79
N SER A 24 -14.74 -2.41 -9.49
CA SER A 24 -15.14 -3.45 -8.54
C SER A 24 -16.41 -4.15 -9.02
N GLY A 25 -16.31 -5.44 -9.38
CA GLY A 25 -17.43 -6.25 -9.86
C GLY A 25 -17.46 -6.50 -11.38
N HIS A 26 -16.55 -5.93 -12.17
CA HIS A 26 -16.30 -6.41 -13.54
C HIS A 26 -15.54 -7.74 -13.49
N GLU A 27 -15.92 -8.73 -14.30
CA GLU A 27 -15.30 -10.07 -14.32
C GLU A 27 -13.78 -10.04 -14.51
N ASP A 28 -13.26 -9.07 -15.27
CA ASP A 28 -11.83 -8.91 -15.53
C ASP A 28 -11.10 -7.95 -14.56
N ALA A 29 -11.77 -7.43 -13.54
CA ALA A 29 -11.17 -6.48 -12.62
C ALA A 29 -10.47 -7.19 -11.47
N LEU A 30 -9.15 -6.96 -11.34
CA LEU A 30 -8.39 -7.40 -10.18
C LEU A 30 -8.96 -6.78 -8.89
N PRO A 31 -8.95 -7.50 -7.76
CA PRO A 31 -9.24 -6.92 -6.45
C PRO A 31 -8.40 -5.67 -6.20
N PHE A 32 -8.98 -4.67 -5.54
CA PHE A 32 -8.31 -3.38 -5.31
C PHE A 32 -6.93 -3.56 -4.64
N ILE A 33 -6.81 -4.47 -3.67
CA ILE A 33 -5.56 -4.73 -2.97
C ILE A 33 -4.44 -5.24 -3.91
N GLU A 34 -4.77 -6.07 -4.90
CA GLU A 34 -3.79 -6.57 -5.88
C GLU A 34 -3.33 -5.46 -6.82
N TRP A 35 -4.25 -4.59 -7.21
CA TRP A 35 -3.93 -3.42 -8.03
C TRP A 35 -3.05 -2.42 -7.26
N ALA A 36 -3.41 -2.14 -6.00
CA ALA A 36 -2.62 -1.29 -5.11
C ALA A 36 -1.21 -1.84 -4.87
N GLU A 37 -1.09 -3.15 -4.69
CA GLU A 37 0.22 -3.80 -4.56
C GLU A 37 1.10 -3.55 -5.78
N ARG A 38 0.58 -3.70 -6.99
CA ARG A 38 1.35 -3.48 -8.22
C ARG A 38 1.89 -2.05 -8.30
N ILE A 39 1.12 -1.06 -7.86
CA ILE A 39 1.57 0.33 -7.85
C ILE A 39 2.60 0.57 -6.76
N LEU A 40 2.35 0.12 -5.53
CA LEU A 40 3.29 0.32 -4.44
C LEU A 40 4.61 -0.40 -4.69
N VAL A 41 4.59 -1.60 -5.29
CA VAL A 41 5.79 -2.30 -5.71
C VAL A 41 6.52 -1.55 -6.83
N ALA A 42 5.81 -1.07 -7.85
CA ALA A 42 6.45 -0.34 -8.96
C ALA A 42 7.00 1.03 -8.52
N HIS A 43 6.32 1.69 -7.57
CA HIS A 43 6.67 3.00 -7.04
C HIS A 43 7.79 2.93 -6.00
N GLY A 44 7.79 1.94 -5.11
CA GLY A 44 8.74 1.83 -3.99
C GLY A 44 10.22 1.70 -4.40
N HIS A 45 10.51 1.49 -5.68
CA HIS A 45 11.86 1.48 -6.24
C HIS A 45 12.30 2.85 -6.80
N ARG A 46 11.47 3.90 -6.70
CA ARG A 46 11.68 5.22 -7.31
C ARG A 46 11.92 6.28 -6.25
N SER A 47 12.66 7.33 -6.61
CA SER A 47 12.89 8.51 -5.75
C SER A 47 11.92 9.66 -6.09
N THR A 48 10.65 9.31 -6.29
CA THR A 48 9.54 10.19 -6.70
C THR A 48 8.46 10.20 -5.64
N ALA A 49 7.57 11.20 -5.65
CA ALA A 49 6.34 11.18 -4.88
C ALA A 49 5.18 10.65 -5.71
N LEU A 50 4.44 9.68 -5.17
CA LEU A 50 3.21 9.19 -5.79
C LEU A 50 2.06 10.18 -5.61
N ASP A 51 1.52 10.66 -6.71
CA ASP A 51 0.24 11.33 -6.80
C ASP A 51 -0.81 10.41 -7.42
N VAL A 52 -2.02 10.49 -6.89
CA VAL A 52 -3.15 9.69 -7.35
C VAL A 52 -4.21 10.59 -7.97
N THR A 53 -4.84 10.12 -9.05
CA THR A 53 -6.11 10.65 -9.53
C THR A 53 -7.14 9.53 -9.60
N TRP A 54 -8.42 9.84 -9.42
CA TRP A 54 -9.49 8.85 -9.52
C TRP A 54 -10.25 9.09 -10.81
N ARG A 55 -10.37 8.06 -11.64
CA ARG A 55 -11.04 8.16 -12.93
C ARG A 55 -12.47 8.65 -12.77
N GLY A 56 -12.80 9.73 -13.49
CA GLY A 56 -14.13 10.32 -13.46
C GLY A 56 -14.47 11.00 -12.12
N GLU A 57 -13.47 11.41 -11.34
CA GLU A 57 -13.62 12.29 -10.18
C GLU A 57 -12.82 13.58 -10.36
N ALA A 58 -13.34 14.69 -9.84
CA ALA A 58 -12.59 15.93 -9.77
C ALA A 58 -11.62 15.89 -8.57
N GLY A 59 -10.39 16.37 -8.78
CA GLY A 59 -9.38 16.51 -7.74
C GLY A 59 -8.01 15.97 -8.14
N HIS A 60 -6.98 16.54 -7.54
CA HIS A 60 -5.57 16.19 -7.77
C HIS A 60 -4.74 16.50 -6.51
N GLY A 61 -3.53 15.94 -6.44
CA GLY A 61 -2.60 16.15 -5.33
C GLY A 61 -2.95 15.34 -4.07
N ALA A 62 -2.67 15.90 -2.90
CA ALA A 62 -2.64 15.15 -1.64
C ALA A 62 -3.97 14.49 -1.22
N GLY A 63 -5.12 15.07 -1.57
CA GLY A 63 -6.43 14.54 -1.18
C GLY A 63 -6.71 13.15 -1.80
N PRO A 64 -6.74 13.04 -3.14
CA PRO A 64 -6.83 11.76 -3.82
C PRO A 64 -5.78 10.72 -3.38
N THR A 65 -4.52 11.14 -3.20
CA THR A 65 -3.43 10.27 -2.72
C THR A 65 -3.72 9.73 -1.32
N ARG A 66 -4.18 10.58 -0.40
CA ARG A 66 -4.57 10.16 0.95
C ARG A 66 -5.69 9.12 0.93
N ARG A 67 -6.74 9.34 0.11
CA ARG A 67 -7.83 8.36 -0.04
C ARG A 67 -7.33 7.00 -0.53
N PHE A 68 -6.28 6.98 -1.35
CA PHE A 68 -5.69 5.73 -1.83
C PHE A 68 -5.05 4.98 -0.67
N PHE A 69 -4.21 5.64 0.13
CA PHE A 69 -3.59 5.02 1.30
C PHE A 69 -4.62 4.59 2.36
N GLU A 70 -5.67 5.39 2.59
CA GLU A 70 -6.79 5.03 3.49
C GLU A 70 -7.50 3.76 3.01
N LYS A 71 -7.76 3.63 1.71
CA LYS A 71 -8.39 2.43 1.16
C LYS A 71 -7.48 1.21 1.21
N VAL A 72 -6.17 1.37 1.01
CA VAL A 72 -5.20 0.26 1.16
C VAL A 72 -5.14 -0.21 2.62
N ALA A 73 -5.10 0.70 3.59
CA ALA A 73 -5.15 0.34 5.01
C ALA A 73 -6.41 -0.47 5.34
N ALA A 74 -7.58 0.01 4.92
CA ALA A 74 -8.86 -0.66 5.17
C ALA A 74 -8.92 -2.09 4.58
N GLU A 75 -8.21 -2.36 3.48
CA GLU A 75 -8.12 -3.70 2.87
C GLU A 75 -7.13 -4.60 3.62
N LEU A 76 -6.03 -4.04 4.14
CA LEU A 76 -5.06 -4.78 4.95
C LEU A 76 -5.64 -5.21 6.32
N GLU A 77 -6.65 -4.50 6.81
CA GLU A 77 -7.39 -4.78 8.04
C GLU A 77 -8.52 -5.81 7.88
N GLN A 78 -8.93 -6.14 6.64
CA GLN A 78 -10.05 -7.08 6.43
C GLN A 78 -9.71 -8.49 6.92
N PRO A 79 -10.57 -9.13 7.74
CA PRO A 79 -10.34 -10.49 8.23
C PRO A 79 -10.16 -11.52 7.12
N GLU A 80 -10.91 -11.42 6.02
CA GLU A 80 -10.83 -12.33 4.87
C GLU A 80 -9.47 -12.23 4.19
N GLN A 81 -8.95 -11.00 4.08
CA GLN A 81 -7.63 -10.73 3.53
C GLN A 81 -6.53 -11.28 4.43
N ASN A 82 -6.74 -11.31 5.75
CA ASN A 82 -5.84 -11.96 6.68
C ASN A 82 -5.96 -13.49 6.63
N GLN A 83 -7.18 -14.03 6.54
CA GLN A 83 -7.43 -15.47 6.49
C GLN A 83 -6.80 -16.12 5.25
N ALA A 84 -6.85 -15.43 4.11
CA ALA A 84 -6.26 -15.93 2.86
C ALA A 84 -4.72 -16.08 2.91
N ALA A 85 -4.04 -15.23 3.69
CA ALA A 85 -2.58 -15.16 3.69
C ALA A 85 -1.93 -15.52 5.05
N GLN A 86 -2.73 -15.71 6.11
CA GLN A 86 -2.31 -16.01 7.47
C GLN A 86 -1.21 -15.05 7.97
N VAL A 87 -1.39 -13.75 7.76
CA VAL A 87 -0.33 -12.74 7.92
C VAL A 87 -0.29 -12.17 9.33
N TRP A 88 -1.46 -11.98 9.93
CA TRP A 88 -1.65 -11.36 11.24
C TRP A 88 -2.13 -12.40 12.25
N ARG A 89 -1.54 -12.36 13.45
CA ARG A 89 -1.97 -13.12 14.62
C ARG A 89 -2.66 -12.21 15.63
N ASP A 90 -3.55 -12.81 16.41
CA ASP A 90 -4.04 -12.21 17.65
C ASP A 90 -2.89 -12.15 18.67
N ALA A 91 -2.68 -10.98 19.29
CA ALA A 91 -1.70 -10.81 20.37
C ALA A 91 -2.30 -10.99 21.78
N GLY A 92 -3.56 -11.42 21.85
CA GLY A 92 -4.31 -11.68 23.07
C GLY A 92 -4.81 -10.39 23.72
N ALA A 93 -5.63 -10.55 24.76
CA ALA A 93 -6.34 -9.46 25.46
C ALA A 93 -5.43 -8.35 26.02
N ALA A 94 -4.14 -8.62 26.24
CA ALA A 94 -3.16 -7.62 26.69
C ALA A 94 -2.71 -6.65 25.56
N ARG A 95 -3.03 -6.96 24.30
CA ARG A 95 -2.79 -6.12 23.12
C ARG A 95 -4.01 -6.19 22.22
N ALA A 96 -5.07 -5.50 22.66
CA ALA A 96 -6.35 -5.42 21.96
C ALA A 96 -6.27 -4.67 20.62
N GLU A 97 -5.15 -4.00 20.34
CA GLU A 97 -4.93 -3.18 19.15
C GLU A 97 -3.61 -3.54 18.48
N GLY A 98 -3.59 -3.47 17.14
CA GLY A 98 -2.41 -3.66 16.31
C GLY A 98 -2.40 -4.95 15.50
N LEU A 99 -1.67 -4.92 14.39
CA LEU A 99 -1.43 -6.07 13.52
C LEU A 99 -0.06 -6.68 13.86
N PHE A 100 -0.06 -7.94 14.30
CA PHE A 100 1.17 -8.64 14.68
C PHE A 100 1.47 -9.72 13.63
N PRO A 101 2.68 -9.77 13.05
CA PRO A 101 3.03 -10.83 12.12
C PRO A 101 2.85 -12.22 12.76
N ALA A 102 2.14 -13.11 12.07
CA ALA A 102 2.00 -14.51 12.41
C ALA A 102 3.27 -15.30 12.00
N PRO A 103 3.53 -16.47 12.61
CA PRO A 103 4.53 -17.39 12.10
C PRO A 103 4.27 -17.74 10.63
N LEU A 104 5.33 -17.84 9.84
CA LEU A 104 5.19 -18.18 8.41
C LEU A 104 4.64 -19.61 8.26
N PRO A 105 3.65 -19.82 7.38
CA PRO A 105 3.13 -21.15 7.07
C PRO A 105 4.24 -22.12 6.59
N GLU A 106 4.09 -23.40 6.86
CA GLU A 106 4.97 -24.44 6.31
C GLU A 106 4.68 -24.69 4.83
N ASP A 107 3.40 -24.62 4.43
CA ASP A 107 2.98 -24.73 3.04
C ASP A 107 3.61 -23.61 2.18
N GLY A 108 4.21 -24.01 1.06
CA GLY A 108 4.97 -23.09 0.21
C GLY A 108 4.11 -22.01 -0.44
N ALA A 109 2.88 -22.34 -0.84
CA ALA A 109 1.98 -21.38 -1.48
C ALA A 109 1.44 -20.37 -0.46
N ALA A 110 0.99 -20.85 0.71
CA ALA A 110 0.56 -20.01 1.82
C ALA A 110 1.70 -19.11 2.33
N ARG A 111 2.92 -19.65 2.44
CA ARG A 111 4.12 -18.86 2.79
C ARG A 111 4.40 -17.76 1.76
N ALA A 112 4.31 -18.07 0.47
CA ALA A 112 4.52 -17.08 -0.59
C ALA A 112 3.47 -15.95 -0.52
N ALA A 113 2.20 -16.30 -0.28
CA ALA A 113 1.13 -15.32 -0.08
C ALA A 113 1.38 -14.44 1.16
N ALA A 114 1.79 -15.05 2.28
CA ALA A 114 2.13 -14.33 3.51
C ALA A 114 3.27 -13.33 3.29
N LEU A 115 4.36 -13.76 2.66
CA LEU A 115 5.52 -12.91 2.36
C LEU A 115 5.18 -11.77 1.39
N ARG A 116 4.36 -12.06 0.37
CA ARG A 116 3.87 -11.04 -0.58
C ARG A 116 3.08 -9.96 0.16
N ARG A 117 2.22 -10.33 1.10
CA ARG A 117 1.45 -9.38 1.91
C ARG A 117 2.31 -8.61 2.91
N LEU A 118 3.26 -9.26 3.58
CA LEU A 118 4.20 -8.58 4.48
C LEU A 118 5.08 -7.56 3.73
N ARG A 119 5.50 -7.90 2.50
CA ARG A 119 6.20 -6.96 1.62
C ARG A 119 5.34 -5.75 1.29
N LEU A 120 4.07 -5.97 0.95
CA LEU A 120 3.13 -4.87 0.71
C LEU A 120 2.98 -3.98 1.94
N GLY A 121 2.82 -4.57 3.13
CA GLY A 121 2.81 -3.83 4.39
C GLY A 121 4.05 -2.95 4.54
N GLY A 122 5.25 -3.51 4.34
CA GLY A 122 6.51 -2.75 4.43
C GLY A 122 6.74 -1.69 3.35
N LEU A 123 6.05 -1.75 2.22
CA LEU A 123 6.05 -0.69 1.21
C LEU A 123 5.01 0.40 1.49
N PHE A 124 4.04 0.09 2.35
CA PHE A 124 2.93 0.97 2.70
C PHE A 124 3.23 1.87 3.90
N VAL A 125 3.99 1.37 4.89
CA VAL A 125 4.47 2.16 6.06
C VAL A 125 5.74 2.94 5.77
#